data_AF-A0A2W4L0Q5-F1
#
_entry.id   AF-A0A2W4L0Q5-F1
#
_cell.length_a   1.000
_cell.length_b   1.000
_cell.length_c   1.000
_cell.angle_alpha   90.00
_cell.angle_beta   90.00
_cell.angle_gamma   90.00
#
_symmetry.space_group_name_H-M   'P 1'
#
loop_
_entity.id
_entity.type
_entity.pdbx_description
1 polymer ?
#
loop_
_entity_poly.entity_id
_entity_poly.type
_entity_poly.pdbx_seq_one_letter_code
_entity_poly.pdbx_strand_id
1 'polypeptide(L)'
;MQVQARTLDALDQRLSELQKYSPEADQLSLMAREYGRFCREHPQLWNLITQHDLPPASTIPPWYSERIERLLQRIEVALVPHFPPSQSNSESLKRSARAVWAGLYGITSLSASGKLSGYGDHFNETLVDDFINTYLAGLSAKLKGH
;
A
#
# COMPACT_ATOMS: atom_id res chain seq x y z
N MET A 1 -4.82 -19.57 -8.04
CA MET A 1 -5.58 -18.83 -7.00
C MET A 1 -4.98 -19.02 -5.59
N GLN A 2 -4.75 -20.22 -5.09
CA GLN A 2 -4.27 -20.42 -3.69
C GLN A 2 -2.92 -19.73 -3.38
N VAL A 3 -1.98 -19.69 -4.33
CA VAL A 3 -0.67 -19.04 -4.14
C VAL A 3 -0.77 -17.50 -4.05
N GLN A 4 -1.58 -16.87 -4.91
CA GLN A 4 -1.83 -15.42 -4.87
C GLN A 4 -2.52 -15.02 -3.56
N ALA A 5 -3.54 -15.79 -3.14
CA ALA A 5 -4.23 -15.58 -1.87
C ALA A 5 -3.26 -15.66 -0.68
N ARG A 6 -2.42 -16.70 -0.61
CA ARG A 6 -1.41 -16.86 0.44
C ARG A 6 -0.37 -15.73 0.46
N THR A 7 0.00 -15.21 -0.72
CA THR A 7 0.95 -14.10 -0.84
C THR A 7 0.37 -12.82 -0.25
N LEU A 8 -0.89 -12.50 -0.58
CA LEU A 8 -1.61 -11.37 0.00
C LEU A 8 -1.87 -11.54 1.51
N ASP A 9 -2.18 -12.76 1.97
CA ASP A 9 -2.34 -13.05 3.40
C ASP A 9 -1.02 -12.89 4.17
N ALA A 10 0.12 -13.29 3.58
CA ALA A 10 1.43 -13.10 4.18
C ALA A 10 1.83 -11.61 4.26
N LEU A 11 1.51 -10.83 3.23
CA LEU A 11 1.68 -9.38 3.25
C LEU A 11 0.82 -8.74 4.35
N ASP A 12 -0.46 -9.11 4.41
CA ASP A 12 -1.41 -8.62 5.42
C ASP A 12 -0.91 -8.91 6.84
N GLN A 13 -0.40 -10.12 7.08
CA GLN A 13 0.17 -10.52 8.37
C GLN A 13 1.38 -9.64 8.76
N ARG A 14 2.34 -9.44 7.84
CA ARG A 14 3.52 -8.60 8.13
C ARG A 14 3.14 -7.16 8.48
N LEU A 15 2.21 -6.57 7.71
CA LEU A 15 1.72 -5.23 8.00
C LEU A 15 0.98 -5.18 9.35
N SER A 16 0.24 -6.23 9.69
CA SER A 16 -0.43 -6.34 11.00
C SER A 16 0.54 -6.39 12.18
N GLU A 17 1.61 -7.17 12.04
CA GLU A 17 2.63 -7.31 13.08
C GLU A 17 3.36 -5.97 13.29
N LEU A 18 3.70 -5.30 12.18
CA LEU A 18 4.33 -3.97 12.22
C LEU A 18 3.46 -2.94 12.96
N GLN A 19 2.15 -2.91 12.67
CA GLN A 19 1.20 -2.02 13.34
C GLN A 19 1.12 -2.27 14.85
N LYS A 20 1.21 -3.53 15.27
CA LYS A 20 1.14 -3.92 16.67
C LYS A 20 2.37 -3.48 17.48
N TYR A 21 3.56 -3.53 16.88
CA TYR A 21 4.82 -3.34 17.61
C TYR A 21 5.43 -1.95 17.48
N SER A 22 4.91 -1.07 16.61
CA SER A 22 5.47 0.28 16.37
C SER A 22 4.48 1.44 16.59
N PRO A 23 3.59 1.44 17.60
CA PRO A 23 2.43 2.33 17.67
C PRO A 23 2.75 3.84 17.68
N GLU A 24 3.95 4.23 18.12
CA GLU A 24 4.39 5.63 18.20
C GLU A 24 5.10 6.13 16.93
N ALA A 25 5.46 5.23 16.02
CA ALA A 25 6.11 5.58 14.77
C ALA A 25 5.10 6.02 13.71
N ASP A 26 5.57 6.71 12.66
CA ASP A 26 4.76 6.97 11.48
C ASP A 26 4.43 5.65 10.77
N GLN A 27 3.28 5.09 11.16
CA GLN A 27 2.78 3.79 10.73
C GLN A 27 2.67 3.71 9.21
N LEU A 28 2.28 4.79 8.54
CA LEU A 28 2.11 4.77 7.10
C LEU A 28 3.45 4.59 6.39
N SER A 29 4.47 5.35 6.80
CA SER A 29 5.81 5.26 6.24
C SER A 29 6.45 3.88 6.48
N LEU A 30 6.31 3.33 7.70
CA LEU A 30 6.80 1.99 7.99
C LEU A 30 6.07 0.90 7.18
N MET A 31 4.75 0.98 7.08
CA MET A 31 3.96 0.05 6.27
C MET A 31 4.32 0.11 4.80
N ALA A 32 4.52 1.31 4.25
CA ALA A 32 4.88 1.48 2.86
C ALA A 32 6.24 0.84 2.54
N ARG A 33 7.23 1.05 3.41
CA ARG A 33 8.55 0.41 3.31
C ARG A 33 8.47 -1.11 3.40
N GLU A 34 7.68 -1.64 4.34
CA GLU A 34 7.51 -3.09 4.50
C GLU A 34 6.76 -3.70 3.31
N TYR A 35 5.76 -3.00 2.77
CA TYR A 35 5.07 -3.39 1.54
C TYR A 35 6.06 -3.47 0.37
N GLY A 36 6.89 -2.44 0.17
CA GLY A 36 7.90 -2.42 -0.88
C GLY A 36 8.99 -3.47 -0.70
N ARG A 37 9.40 -3.75 0.54
CA ARG A 37 10.33 -4.84 0.89
C ARG A 37 9.74 -6.19 0.56
N PHE A 38 8.52 -6.48 1.02
CA PHE A 38 7.84 -7.74 0.74
C PHE A 38 7.74 -8.02 -0.77
N CYS A 39 7.37 -7.01 -1.56
CA CYS A 39 7.27 -7.16 -3.02
C CYS A 39 8.63 -7.46 -3.68
N ARG A 40 9.74 -6.94 -3.12
CA ARG A 40 11.10 -7.23 -3.60
C ARG A 40 11.64 -8.58 -3.13
N GLU A 41 11.24 -9.05 -1.95
CA GLU A 41 11.56 -10.41 -1.46
C GLU A 41 10.83 -11.49 -2.29
N HIS A 42 9.68 -11.15 -2.86
CA HIS A 42 8.81 -12.06 -3.60
C HIS A 42 8.43 -11.57 -5.01
N PRO A 43 9.40 -11.19 -5.88
CA PRO A 43 9.11 -10.47 -7.12
C PRO A 43 8.31 -11.32 -8.10
N GLN A 44 8.58 -12.63 -8.19
CA GLN A 44 7.84 -13.54 -9.06
C GLN A 44 6.38 -13.71 -8.62
N LEU A 45 6.13 -13.80 -7.30
CA LEU A 45 4.79 -13.93 -6.74
C LEU A 45 4.01 -12.64 -6.87
N TRP A 46 4.67 -11.50 -6.64
CA TRP A 46 4.07 -10.19 -6.84
C TRP A 46 3.69 -9.98 -8.30
N ASN A 47 4.60 -10.30 -9.23
CA ASN A 47 4.34 -10.21 -10.67
C ASN A 47 3.15 -11.09 -11.10
N LEU A 48 2.99 -12.29 -10.50
CA LEU A 48 1.82 -13.15 -10.74
C LEU A 48 0.50 -12.53 -10.26
N ILE A 49 0.52 -11.70 -9.22
CA ILE A 49 -0.65 -10.95 -8.75
C ILE A 49 -0.92 -9.77 -9.69
N THR A 50 0.13 -9.08 -10.15
CA THR A 50 0.00 -7.81 -10.87
C THR A 50 -0.15 -7.94 -12.38
N GLN A 51 0.27 -9.06 -12.99
CA GLN A 51 0.21 -9.28 -14.44
C GLN A 51 -1.16 -9.63 -14.98
N HIS A 52 -2.02 -10.20 -14.13
CA HIS A 52 -3.40 -10.41 -14.53
C HIS A 52 -4.08 -9.05 -14.54
N ASP A 53 -4.42 -8.54 -15.74
CA ASP A 53 -5.37 -7.45 -15.85
C ASP A 53 -6.57 -7.80 -14.98
N LEU A 54 -6.89 -6.92 -14.04
CA LEU A 54 -8.08 -7.11 -13.22
C LEU A 54 -9.24 -7.28 -14.21
N PRO A 55 -9.95 -8.42 -14.15
CA PRO A 55 -11.13 -8.60 -14.99
C PRO A 55 -12.08 -7.41 -14.80
N PRO A 56 -12.95 -7.10 -15.78
CA PRO A 56 -13.99 -6.08 -15.60
C PRO A 56 -14.63 -6.22 -14.21
N ALA A 57 -14.95 -5.11 -13.54
CA ALA A 57 -15.31 -5.10 -12.11
C ALA A 57 -16.36 -6.17 -11.69
N SER A 58 -17.21 -6.60 -12.62
CA SER A 58 -18.17 -7.71 -12.49
C SER A 58 -17.56 -9.12 -12.34
N THR A 59 -16.23 -9.28 -12.43
CA THR A 59 -15.55 -10.59 -12.46
C THR A 59 -14.34 -10.67 -11.55
N ILE A 60 -14.13 -9.69 -10.67
CA ILE A 60 -13.11 -9.77 -9.61
C ILE A 60 -13.51 -10.87 -8.63
N PRO A 61 -12.68 -11.91 -8.42
CA PRO A 61 -13.01 -12.98 -7.49
C PRO A 61 -13.15 -12.47 -6.04
N PRO A 62 -14.12 -12.97 -5.26
CA PRO A 62 -14.32 -12.55 -3.86
C PRO A 62 -13.05 -12.68 -2.99
N TRP A 63 -12.27 -13.75 -3.21
CA TRP A 63 -11.04 -13.98 -2.47
C TRP A 63 -10.02 -12.85 -2.63
N TYR A 64 -10.01 -12.18 -3.78
CA TYR A 64 -9.09 -11.07 -4.09
C TYR A 64 -9.61 -9.76 -3.50
N SER A 65 -10.89 -9.44 -3.75
CA SER A 65 -11.50 -8.20 -3.27
C SER A 65 -11.45 -8.10 -1.74
N GLU A 66 -11.76 -9.19 -1.03
CA GLU A 66 -11.70 -9.24 0.44
C GLU A 66 -10.28 -8.94 0.98
N ARG A 67 -9.24 -9.43 0.29
CA ARG A 67 -7.84 -9.22 0.69
C ARG A 67 -7.37 -7.80 0.42
N ILE A 68 -7.73 -7.24 -0.72
CA ILE A 68 -7.46 -5.83 -1.03
C ILE A 68 -8.19 -4.92 -0.04
N GLU A 69 -9.43 -5.24 0.32
CA GLU A 69 -10.17 -4.50 1.34
C GLU A 69 -9.48 -4.53 2.70
N ARG A 70 -8.98 -5.69 3.16
CA ARG A 70 -8.16 -5.76 4.38
C ARG A 70 -6.91 -4.88 4.32
N LEU A 71 -6.18 -4.90 3.21
CA LEU A 71 -5.00 -4.05 3.01
C LEU A 71 -5.38 -2.56 3.05
N LEU A 72 -6.48 -2.18 2.41
CA LEU A 72 -6.99 -0.81 2.44
C LEU A 72 -7.36 -0.39 3.86
N GLN A 73 -8.07 -1.22 4.61
CA GLN A 73 -8.43 -0.94 6.01
C GLN A 73 -7.18 -0.69 6.88
N ARG A 74 -6.09 -1.43 6.65
CA ARG A 74 -4.82 -1.18 7.37
C ARG A 74 -4.23 0.19 7.03
N ILE A 75 -4.24 0.56 5.76
CA ILE A 75 -3.76 1.88 5.31
C ILE A 75 -4.67 2.98 5.86
N GLU A 76 -5.99 2.76 5.90
CA GLU A 76 -6.95 3.67 6.52
C GLU A 76 -6.60 3.91 8.00
N VAL A 77 -6.37 2.84 8.78
CA VAL A 77 -5.94 2.94 10.19
C VAL A 77 -4.63 3.72 10.33
N ALA A 78 -3.64 3.46 9.47
CA ALA A 78 -2.37 4.18 9.50
C ALA A 78 -2.48 5.65 9.09
N LEU A 79 -3.52 6.02 8.34
CA LEU A 79 -3.80 7.40 7.94
C LEU A 79 -4.55 8.19 9.01
N VAL A 80 -5.30 7.55 9.91
CA VAL A 80 -6.12 8.24 10.94
C VAL A 80 -5.34 9.34 11.68
N PRO A 81 -4.09 9.14 12.14
CA PRO A 81 -3.33 10.19 12.85
C PRO A 81 -3.03 11.43 12.00
N HIS A 82 -3.06 11.31 10.67
CA HIS A 82 -2.81 12.41 9.72
C HIS A 82 -4.07 13.20 9.37
N PHE A 83 -5.24 12.80 9.88
CA PHE A 83 -6.52 13.49 9.69
C PHE A 83 -6.98 14.18 10.97
N PRO A 84 -7.76 15.28 10.87
CA PRO A 84 -8.48 15.83 12.02
C PRO A 84 -9.37 14.77 12.67
N PRO A 85 -9.56 14.76 14.01
CA PRO A 85 -10.41 13.77 14.69
C PRO A 85 -11.84 13.68 14.13
N SER A 86 -12.38 14.82 13.68
CA SER A 86 -13.71 14.92 13.04
C SER A 86 -13.80 14.23 11.67
N GLN A 87 -12.67 13.89 11.05
CA GLN A 87 -12.59 13.24 9.73
C GLN A 87 -12.01 11.82 9.77
N SER A 88 -11.88 11.23 10.97
CA SER A 88 -11.33 9.89 11.22
C SER A 88 -12.09 8.73 10.55
N ASN A 89 -13.29 8.95 10.02
CA ASN A 89 -14.04 7.99 9.21
C ASN A 89 -14.65 8.65 7.95
N SER A 90 -13.97 9.66 7.41
CA SER A 90 -14.47 10.42 6.26
C SER A 90 -14.24 9.70 4.93
N GLU A 91 -15.07 10.01 3.93
CA GLU A 91 -14.81 9.60 2.53
C GLU A 91 -13.47 10.15 2.01
N SER A 92 -12.97 11.26 2.57
CA SER A 92 -11.63 11.77 2.26
C SER A 92 -10.53 10.84 2.74
N LEU A 93 -10.65 10.25 3.93
CA LEU A 93 -9.71 9.26 4.45
C LEU A 93 -9.71 8.00 3.58
N LYS A 94 -10.90 7.47 3.26
CA LYS A 94 -11.08 6.31 2.36
C LYS A 94 -10.49 6.53 0.96
N ARG A 95 -10.67 7.71 0.37
CA ARG A 95 -10.04 8.08 -0.90
C ARG A 95 -8.52 8.17 -0.79
N SER A 96 -8.02 8.69 0.33
CA SER A 96 -6.59 8.83 0.54
C SER A 96 -5.90 7.48 0.70
N ALA A 97 -6.53 6.55 1.42
CA ALA A 97 -6.04 5.17 1.51
C ALA A 97 -5.97 4.48 0.15
N ARG A 98 -7.01 4.65 -0.70
CA ARG A 98 -7.00 4.11 -2.07
C ARG A 98 -5.91 4.74 -2.94
N ALA A 99 -5.68 6.04 -2.82
CA ALA A 99 -4.62 6.73 -3.56
C ALA A 99 -3.23 6.23 -3.14
N VAL A 100 -2.97 6.10 -1.83
CA VAL A 100 -1.73 5.55 -1.31
C VAL A 100 -1.53 4.11 -1.77
N TRP A 101 -2.55 3.26 -1.62
CA TRP A 101 -2.49 1.87 -2.07
C TRP A 101 -2.20 1.76 -3.58
N ALA A 102 -2.89 2.56 -4.42
CA ALA A 102 -2.67 2.56 -5.86
C ALA A 102 -1.25 2.99 -6.24
N GLY A 103 -0.69 3.99 -5.56
CA GLY A 103 0.69 4.43 -5.75
C GLY A 103 1.70 3.34 -5.37
N LEU A 104 1.54 2.73 -4.19
CA LEU A 104 2.40 1.63 -3.75
C LEU A 104 2.31 0.41 -4.68
N TYR A 105 1.10 0.05 -5.09
CA TYR A 105 0.85 -1.02 -6.05
C TYR A 105 1.55 -0.72 -7.39
N GLY A 106 1.46 0.50 -7.90
CA GLY A 106 2.14 0.92 -9.12
C GLY A 106 3.66 0.81 -9.04
N ILE A 107 4.27 1.39 -8.00
CA ILE A 107 5.73 1.37 -7.78
C ILE A 107 6.23 -0.07 -7.68
N THR A 108 5.57 -0.90 -6.88
CA THR A 108 5.97 -2.30 -6.67
C THR A 108 5.72 -3.19 -7.88
N SER A 109 4.66 -2.96 -8.66
CA SER A 109 4.42 -3.67 -9.92
C SER A 109 5.49 -3.35 -10.98
N LEU A 110 5.88 -2.08 -11.10
CA LEU A 110 6.97 -1.67 -11.98
C LEU A 110 8.32 -2.25 -11.52
N SER A 111 8.55 -2.31 -10.21
CA SER A 111 9.74 -2.94 -9.66
C SER A 111 9.77 -4.45 -9.92
N ALA A 112 8.68 -5.17 -9.66
CA ALA A 112 8.62 -6.63 -9.81
C ALA A 112 8.69 -7.08 -11.27
N SER A 113 8.22 -6.24 -12.21
CA SER A 113 8.38 -6.48 -13.65
C SER A 113 9.77 -6.16 -14.20
N GLY A 114 10.70 -5.70 -13.34
CA GLY A 114 12.06 -5.33 -13.74
C GLY A 114 12.15 -3.99 -14.50
N LYS A 115 11.04 -3.28 -14.71
CA LYS A 115 11.02 -1.99 -15.41
C LYS A 115 11.77 -0.87 -14.68
N LEU A 116 12.02 -1.05 -13.38
CA LEU A 116 12.81 -0.13 -12.56
C LEU A 116 14.26 -0.58 -12.34
N SER A 117 14.68 -1.72 -12.89
CA SER A 117 16.01 -2.32 -12.62
C SER A 117 17.20 -1.48 -13.09
N GLY A 118 17.01 -0.61 -14.10
CA GLY A 118 18.07 0.25 -14.64
C GLY A 118 18.41 1.50 -13.82
N TYR A 119 17.67 1.77 -12.73
CA TYR A 119 17.80 3.02 -11.96
C TYR A 119 18.62 2.86 -10.66
N GLY A 120 19.22 1.69 -10.42
CA GLY A 120 20.11 1.41 -9.29
C GLY A 120 19.45 0.63 -8.15
N ASP A 121 20.31 0.11 -7.27
CA ASP A 121 19.89 -0.61 -6.07
C ASP A 121 19.13 0.33 -5.12
N HIS A 122 18.11 -0.19 -4.42
CA HIS A 122 17.26 0.56 -3.49
C HIS A 122 16.37 1.66 -4.12
N PHE A 123 16.40 1.89 -5.43
CA PHE A 123 15.57 2.90 -6.11
C PHE A 123 14.07 2.79 -5.79
N ASN A 124 13.55 1.57 -5.65
CA ASN A 124 12.17 1.33 -5.21
C ASN A 124 11.90 1.88 -3.79
N GLU A 125 12.81 1.65 -2.83
CA GLU A 125 12.64 2.15 -1.46
C GLU A 125 12.59 3.68 -1.45
N THR A 126 13.50 4.32 -2.20
CA THR A 126 13.52 5.78 -2.35
C THR A 126 12.22 6.29 -2.97
N LEU A 127 11.72 5.65 -4.03
CA LEU A 127 10.44 6.04 -4.64
C LEU A 127 9.25 5.88 -3.68
N VAL A 128 9.23 4.82 -2.88
CA VAL A 128 8.19 4.59 -1.87
C VAL A 128 8.24 5.70 -0.81
N ASP A 129 9.42 6.01 -0.30
CA ASP A 129 9.61 7.06 0.71
C ASP A 129 9.24 8.43 0.16
N ASP A 130 9.72 8.79 -1.03
CA ASP A 130 9.42 10.06 -1.69
C ASP A 130 7.91 10.20 -1.95
N PHE A 131 7.26 9.13 -2.41
CA PHE A 131 5.82 9.10 -2.65
C PHE A 131 5.03 9.36 -1.36
N ILE A 132 5.31 8.63 -0.28
CA ILE A 132 4.59 8.77 0.99
C ILE A 132 4.83 10.14 1.62
N ASN A 133 6.08 10.57 1.70
CA ASN A 133 6.44 11.85 2.31
C ASN A 133 5.79 13.02 1.57
N THR A 134 5.84 13.01 0.23
CA THR A 134 5.23 14.05 -0.59
C THR A 134 3.71 14.01 -0.49
N TYR A 135 3.11 12.82 -0.50
CA TYR A 135 1.67 12.66 -0.36
C TYR A 135 1.15 13.17 0.99
N LEU A 136 1.81 12.79 2.09
CA LEU A 136 1.47 13.24 3.44
C LEU A 136 1.65 14.75 3.61
N ALA A 137 2.71 15.33 3.05
CA ALA A 137 2.90 16.78 3.06
C ALA A 137 1.77 17.51 2.33
N GLY A 138 1.39 17.04 1.14
CA GLY A 138 0.28 17.59 0.36
C GLY A 138 -1.07 17.40 1.04
N LEU A 139 -1.30 16.24 1.66
CA LEU A 139 -2.50 15.93 2.44
C LEU A 139 -2.62 16.87 3.65
N SER A 140 -1.54 17.06 4.41
CA SER A 140 -1.50 17.97 5.55
C SER A 140 -1.82 19.41 5.14
N ALA A 141 -1.24 19.88 4.03
CA ALA A 141 -1.52 21.21 3.49
C ALA A 141 -2.99 21.37 3.08
N LYS A 142 -3.57 20.37 2.41
CA LYS A 142 -4.97 20.35 2.01
C LYS A 142 -5.93 20.37 3.21
N LEU A 143 -5.61 19.62 4.26
CA LEU A 143 -6.45 19.53 5.46
C LEU A 143 -6.39 20.80 6.33
N LYS A 144 -5.28 21.56 6.29
CA LYS A 144 -5.14 22.86 6.97
C LYS A 144 -5.82 24.02 6.23
N GLY A 145 -6.04 23.88 4.92
CA GLY A 145 -6.68 24.90 4.07
C GLY A 145 -8.21 24.87 4.07
N HIS A 146 -8.82 24.04 4.92
CA HIS A 146 -10.26 23.93 5.16
C HIS A 146 -10.58 24.32 6.60
#